data_AF-A0A829W5T3-F1
#
_entry.id   AF-A0A829W5T3-F1
#
_cell.length_a   1.000
_cell.length_b   1.000
_cell.length_c   1.000
_cell.angle_alpha   90.00
_cell.angle_beta   90.00
_cell.angle_gamma   90.00
#
_symmetry.space_group_name_H-M   'P 1'
#
loop_
_entity.id
_entity.type
_entity.pdbx_description
1 polymer ?
#
loop_
_entity_poly.entity_id
_entity_poly.type
_entity_poly.pdbx_seq_one_letter_code
_entity_poly.pdbx_strand_id
1 'polypeptide(L)' 'MRFWRCFTGLPEFRNGYVYPNESPGLGVDINEWEAAKYPCENTVTIWTQTRNRGGALQTP' A
#
# COMPACT_ATOMS: atom_id res chain seq x y z
N MET A 1 2.66 8.78 6.06
CA MET A 1 3.14 7.42 6.42
C MET A 1 4.43 7.16 5.64
N ARG A 2 5.57 6.90 6.29
CA ARG A 2 6.84 6.61 5.59
C ARG A 2 6.96 5.10 5.35
N PHE A 3 6.30 4.62 4.29
CA PHE A 3 6.18 3.20 3.91
C PHE A 3 7.53 2.46 3.80
N TRP A 4 8.55 3.13 3.23
CA TRP A 4 9.92 2.61 3.12
C TRP A 4 10.60 2.25 4.46
N ARG A 5 10.17 2.83 5.58
CA ARG A 5 10.75 2.49 6.89
C ARG A 5 10.20 1.18 7.47
N CYS A 6 8.98 0.80 7.08
CA CYS A 6 8.36 -0.44 7.52
C CYS A 6 8.80 -1.62 6.66
N PHE A 7 9.00 -1.42 5.35
CA PHE A 7 9.39 -2.48 4.43
C PHE A 7 10.78 -2.19 3.84
N THR A 8 11.75 -3.03 4.20
CA THR A 8 13.12 -2.95 3.67
C THR A 8 13.26 -3.85 2.45
N GLY A 9 14.04 -3.42 1.45
CA GLY A 9 14.25 -4.19 0.22
C GLY A 9 13.18 -3.98 -0.85
N LEU A 10 12.37 -2.92 -0.75
CA LEU A 10 11.43 -2.59 -1.83
C LEU A 10 12.17 -2.36 -3.16
N PRO A 11 11.59 -2.80 -4.28
CA PRO A 11 12.21 -2.65 -5.59
C PRO A 11 12.31 -1.17 -5.98
N GLU A 12 13.36 -0.83 -6.73
CA GLU A 12 13.60 0.54 -7.15
C GLU A 12 12.91 0.82 -8.48
N PHE A 13 12.15 1.92 -8.52
CA PHE A 13 11.62 2.44 -9.78
C PHE A 13 12.64 3.36 -10.42
N ARG A 14 13.15 2.98 -11.60
CA ARG A 14 14.11 3.78 -12.36
C ARG A 14 13.74 3.76 -13.84
N ASN A 15 13.65 4.96 -14.44
CA ASN A 15 13.44 5.14 -15.88
C ASN A 15 12.25 4.35 -16.47
N GLY A 16 11.13 4.26 -15.74
CA GLY A 16 9.93 3.56 -16.21
C GLY A 16 9.88 2.06 -15.92
N TYR A 17 10.96 1.50 -15.36
CA TYR A 17 11.05 0.08 -15.00
C TYR A 17 11.21 -0.10 -13.49
N VAL A 18 10.74 -1.24 -13.00
CA VAL A 18 10.87 -1.66 -11.60
C VAL A 18 11.96 -2.72 -11.51
N TYR A 19 13.01 -2.45 -10.73
CA TYR A 19 14.15 -3.34 -10.56
C TYR A 19 14.06 -4.06 -9.22
N PRO A 20 14.03 -5.41 -9.21
CA PRO A 20 14.09 -6.19 -7.99
C PRO A 20 15.47 -6.08 -7.34
N ASN A 21 15.55 -6.37 -6.04
CA ASN A 21 16.83 -6.53 -5.38
C ASN A 21 17.40 -7.94 -5.59
N GLU A 22 18.70 -8.13 -5.31
CA GLU A 22 19.40 -9.41 -5.51
C GLU A 22 19.43 -10.29 -4.24
N SER A 23 18.65 -9.96 -3.22
CA SER A 23 18.61 -10.75 -1.99
C SER A 23 17.83 -12.06 -2.20
N PRO A 24 18.23 -13.16 -1.53
CA PRO A 24 17.52 -14.43 -1.65
C PRO A 24 16.08 -14.35 -1.15
N GLY A 25 15.18 -15.13 -1.74
CA GLY A 25 13.75 -15.13 -1.42
C GLY A 25 12.98 -14.00 -2.12
N LEU A 26 11.98 -13.42 -1.45
CA LEU A 26 11.24 -12.26 -1.99
C LEU A 26 12.06 -10.96 -1.91
N GLY A 27 13.18 -10.96 -1.20
CA GLY A 27 14.05 -9.81 -1.05
C GLY A 27 13.47 -8.66 -0.20
N VAL A 28 12.26 -8.80 0.34
CA VAL A 28 11.60 -7.78 1.17
C VAL A 28 11.43 -8.31 2.59
N ASP A 29 11.66 -7.45 3.58
CA ASP A 29 11.46 -7.75 4.99
C ASP A 29 10.66 -6.64 5.69
N ILE A 30 10.07 -6.94 6.84
CA ILE A 30 9.20 -6.03 7.60
C ILE A 30 9.81 -5.65 8.97
N ASN A 31 9.89 -4.35 9.24
CA ASN A 31 10.24 -3.83 10.55
C ASN A 31 8.97 -3.70 11.42
N GLU A 32 8.73 -4.70 12.26
CA GLU A 32 7.54 -4.77 13.13
C GLU A 32 7.44 -3.60 14.11
N TRP A 33 8.56 -3.06 14.60
CA TRP A 33 8.58 -1.92 15.51
C TRP A 33 8.15 -0.62 14.84
N GLU A 34 8.56 -0.41 13.58
CA GLU A 34 8.07 0.73 12.79
C GLU A 34 6.64 0.51 12.33
N ALA A 35 6.24 -0.72 11.98
CA ALA A 35 4.88 -1.06 11.59
C ALA A 35 3.88 -0.86 12.73
N ALA A 36 4.26 -1.18 13.98
CA ALA A 36 3.42 -1.01 15.16
C ALA A 36 3.01 0.46 15.43
N LYS A 37 3.75 1.44 14.88
CA LYS A 37 3.39 2.86 14.96
C LYS A 37 2.17 3.23 14.12
N TYR A 38 1.75 2.35 13.22
CA TYR A 38 0.66 2.57 12.28
C TYR A 38 -0.38 1.44 12.38
N PRO A 39 -1.20 1.42 13.45
CA PRO A 39 -2.24 0.41 13.61
C PRO A 39 -3.29 0.55 12.50
N CYS A 40 -3.95 -0.56 12.15
CA CYS A 40 -5.02 -0.56 11.17
C CYS A 40 -6.22 0.26 11.66
N GLU A 41 -6.75 1.12 10.78
CA GLU A 41 -7.97 1.88 11.04
C GLU A 41 -9.18 1.14 10.44
N ASN A 42 -10.25 0.98 11.23
CA ASN A 42 -11.51 0.41 10.77
C ASN A 42 -12.48 1.54 10.37
N THR A 43 -12.15 2.21 9.27
CA THR A 43 -12.98 3.29 8.71
C THR A 43 -13.77 2.80 7.51
N VAL A 44 -14.93 3.42 7.28
CA VAL A 44 -15.75 3.11 6.10
C VAL A 44 -15.00 3.58 4.85
N THR A 45 -14.76 2.65 3.94
CA THR A 45 -14.17 2.93 2.63
C THR A 45 -15.12 3.77 1.77
N ILE A 46 -15.01 5.10 1.85
CA ILE A 46 -16.00 6.04 1.28
C ILE A 46 -16.23 5.88 -0.22
N TRP A 47 -15.20 5.51 -1.00
CA TRP A 47 -15.29 5.41 -2.45
C TRP A 47 -16.16 4.23 -2.93
N THR A 48 -16.45 3.25 -2.07
CA THR A 48 -17.34 2.13 -2.44
C THR A 48 -18.81 2.52 -2.40
N GLN A 49 -19.14 3.67 -1.82
CA GLN A 49 -20.48 4.22 -1.75
C GLN A 49 -20.76 5.20 -2.91
N THR A 50 -20.28 4.87 -4.11
CA THR A 50 -20.50 5.69 -5.31
C THR A 50 -21.98 5.73 -5.67
N ARG A 51 -22.49 6.95 -5.89
CA ARG A 51 -23.87 7.18 -6.34
C ARG A 51 -23.88 7.90 -7.67
N ASN A 52 -24.79 7.50 -8.55
CA ASN A 52 -25.05 8.22 -9.81
C ASN A 52 -25.74 9.57 -9.53
N ARG A 53 -25.91 10.41 -10.56
CA ARG A 53 -26.55 11.73 -10.43
C ARG A 53 -28.00 11.65 -9.88
N GLY A 54 -28.66 10.51 -10.08
CA GLY A 54 -30.00 10.22 -9.54
C GLY A 54 -30.00 9.63 -8.13
N GLY A 55 -28.82 9.46 -7.52
CA GLY A 55 -28.66 8.97 -6.15
C GLY A 55 -28.70 7.45 -5.99
N ALA A 56 -28.86 6.66 -7.04
CA ALA A 56 -28.78 5.19 -6.94
C ALA A 56 -27.33 4.73 -6.81
N LEU A 57 -27.11 3.58 -6.15
CA LEU A 57 -25.79 2.96 -6.06
C LEU A 57 -25.27 2.63 -7.46
N GLN A 58 -24.01 2.95 -7.70
CA GLN A 58 -23.29 2.64 -8.93
C GLN A 58 -22.03 1.89 -8.56
N THR A 59 -21.65 0.92 -9.38
CA THR A 59 -20.32 0.29 -9.28
C THR A 59 -19.26 1.38 -9.42
N PRO A 60 -18.39 1.58 -8.40
CA PRO A 60 -17.33 2.58 -8.45
C PRO A 60 -16.45 2.47 -9.69
#